data_AF-A0A081EX13-F1
#
_entry.id   AF-A0A081EX13-F1
#
_cell.length_a   1.000
_cell.length_b   1.000
_cell.length_c   1.000
_cell.angle_alpha   90.00
_cell.angle_beta   90.00
_cell.angle_gamma   90.00
#
_symmetry.space_group_name_H-M   'P 1'
#
loop_
_entity.id
_entity.type
_entity.pdbx_description
1 polymer ?
#
loop_
_entity_poly.entity_id
_entity_poly.type
_entity_poly.pdbx_seq_one_letter_code
_entity_poly.pdbx_strand_id
1 'polypeptide(L)'
;MDWPHDPDGEQGSEGRRQYGHAVLAKKIDEGEDFPLSAADYVEQYGDHPIRIDFETVVSVEEIFEHVEKEEFADFVEFHQELGRAMRENGYWFYEGAEQFVDGSA
;
A
#
# COMPACT_ATOMS: atom_id res chain seq x y z
N MET A 1 13.35 8.60 6.57
CA MET A 1 13.54 9.51 5.42
C MET A 1 12.96 10.88 5.74
N ASP A 2 13.33 11.88 4.95
CA ASP A 2 12.53 13.10 4.76
C ASP A 2 11.42 12.73 3.77
N TRP A 3 10.16 12.74 4.22
CA TRP A 3 9.03 12.32 3.40
C TRP A 3 8.41 13.54 2.69
N PRO A 4 7.89 13.40 1.45
CA PRO A 4 7.24 14.51 0.74
C PRO A 4 5.98 15.04 1.45
N HIS A 5 5.40 14.25 2.35
CA HIS A 5 4.32 14.67 3.24
C HIS A 5 4.34 13.89 4.57
N ASP A 6 3.58 14.36 5.55
CA ASP A 6 3.42 13.64 6.82
C ASP A 6 2.77 12.26 6.56
N PRO A 7 3.41 11.14 6.98
CA PRO A 7 2.81 9.80 6.90
C PRO A 7 1.50 9.70 7.68
N ASP A 8 1.29 10.54 8.68
CA ASP A 8 0.07 10.60 9.49
C ASP A 8 -0.86 11.76 9.10
N GLY A 9 -0.53 12.51 8.05
CA GLY A 9 -1.36 13.60 7.52
C GLY A 9 -2.49 13.12 6.59
N GLU A 10 -3.24 14.07 6.02
CA GLU A 10 -4.37 13.79 5.11
C GLU A 10 -3.97 12.98 3.88
N GLN A 11 -2.78 13.24 3.32
CA GLN A 11 -2.26 12.48 2.18
C GLN A 11 -1.75 11.08 2.57
N GLY A 12 -1.47 10.86 3.85
CA GLY A 12 -1.00 9.58 4.41
C GLY A 12 -2.10 8.81 5.12
N SER A 13 -1.88 8.42 6.37
CA SER A 13 -2.77 7.56 7.15
C SER A 13 -4.02 8.29 7.70
N GLU A 14 -4.14 9.59 7.46
CA GLU A 14 -5.20 10.46 8.00
C GLU A 14 -5.36 10.34 9.53
N GLY A 15 -4.27 10.56 10.25
CA GLY A 15 -4.23 10.35 11.70
C GLY A 15 -4.49 8.89 12.06
N ARG A 16 -3.89 7.95 11.29
CA ARG A 16 -3.91 6.51 11.55
C ARG A 16 -5.27 5.82 11.38
N ARG A 17 -6.12 6.36 10.49
CA ARG A 17 -7.40 5.76 10.07
C ARG A 17 -7.27 4.86 8.85
N GLN A 18 -6.25 5.08 8.03
CA GLN A 18 -5.97 4.32 6.81
C GLN A 18 -4.53 3.79 6.85
N TYR A 19 -4.32 2.59 6.32
CA TYR A 19 -3.01 1.93 6.30
C TYR A 19 -2.77 1.27 4.95
N GLY A 20 -1.49 1.13 4.60
CA GLY A 20 -1.02 0.29 3.52
C GLY A 20 -1.82 0.44 2.24
N HIS A 21 -2.51 -0.64 1.89
CA HIS A 21 -3.34 -0.77 0.71
C HIS A 21 -4.38 0.36 0.53
N ALA A 22 -5.03 0.81 1.61
CA ALA A 22 -6.03 1.87 1.51
C ALA A 22 -5.42 3.22 1.11
N VAL A 23 -4.20 3.50 1.58
CA VAL A 23 -3.45 4.73 1.26
C VAL A 23 -2.93 4.69 -0.19
N LEU A 24 -2.66 3.51 -0.73
CA LEU A 24 -2.29 3.33 -2.13
C LEU A 24 -3.51 3.48 -3.05
N ALA A 25 -4.62 2.82 -2.71
CA ALA A 25 -5.86 2.87 -3.48
C ALA A 25 -6.42 4.29 -3.63
N LYS A 26 -6.35 5.12 -2.57
CA LYS A 26 -6.89 6.49 -2.61
C LYS A 26 -6.12 7.46 -3.53
N LYS A 27 -4.93 7.07 -4.01
CA LYS A 27 -4.13 7.88 -4.94
C LYS A 27 -4.62 7.75 -6.39
N ILE A 28 -5.61 6.89 -6.62
CA ILE A 28 -6.15 6.53 -7.93
C ILE A 28 -7.56 7.11 -8.07
N ASP A 29 -7.81 7.78 -9.20
CA ASP A 29 -9.14 8.06 -9.70
C ASP A 29 -9.61 6.91 -10.62
N GLU A 30 -10.59 6.13 -10.16
CA GLU A 30 -11.11 4.97 -10.90
C GLU A 30 -11.71 5.32 -12.28
N GLY A 31 -12.10 6.57 -12.51
CA GLY A 31 -12.68 7.03 -13.78
C GLY A 31 -11.67 7.55 -14.79
N GLU A 32 -10.46 7.93 -14.34
CA GLU A 32 -9.48 8.65 -15.17
C GLU A 32 -8.14 7.92 -15.31
N ASP A 33 -7.73 7.14 -14.31
CA ASP A 33 -6.36 6.59 -14.24
C ASP A 33 -6.18 5.21 -14.88
N PHE A 34 -7.26 4.54 -15.28
CA PHE A 34 -7.19 3.22 -15.90
C PHE A 34 -7.24 3.27 -17.44
N PRO A 35 -6.40 2.47 -18.13
CA PRO A 35 -5.44 1.50 -17.59
C PRO A 35 -4.23 2.17 -16.91
N LEU A 36 -3.79 1.61 -15.78
CA LEU A 36 -2.76 2.18 -14.92
C LEU A 36 -1.42 1.46 -15.11
N SER A 37 -0.36 2.20 -15.43
CA SER A 37 1.02 1.69 -15.47
C SER A 37 1.64 1.67 -14.07
N ALA A 38 2.27 0.56 -13.69
CA ALA A 38 3.02 0.45 -12.43
C ALA A 38 4.20 1.43 -12.40
N ALA A 39 4.89 1.60 -13.52
CA ALA A 39 6.00 2.54 -13.64
C ALA A 39 5.53 4.00 -13.47
N ASP A 40 4.39 4.35 -14.06
CA ASP A 40 3.83 5.71 -13.99
C ASP A 40 3.33 6.03 -12.58
N TYR A 41 2.78 5.02 -11.89
CA TYR A 41 2.37 5.15 -10.50
C TYR A 41 3.57 5.36 -9.57
N VAL A 42 4.66 4.61 -9.77
CA VAL A 42 5.91 4.78 -9.01
C VAL A 42 6.61 6.09 -9.36
N GLU A 43 6.60 6.52 -10.62
CA GLU A 43 7.17 7.83 -11.00
C GLU A 43 6.48 8.98 -10.27
N GLN A 44 5.15 8.90 -10.12
CA GLN A 44 4.36 9.94 -9.45
C GLN A 44 4.40 9.87 -7.93
N TYR A 45 4.43 8.66 -7.36
CA TYR A 45 4.21 8.46 -5.92
C TYR A 45 5.31 7.71 -5.21
N GLY A 46 6.38 7.31 -5.89
CA GLY A 46 7.40 6.37 -5.40
C GLY A 46 7.94 6.72 -4.01
N ASP A 47 8.23 8.00 -3.77
CA ASP A 47 8.76 8.54 -2.52
C ASP A 47 7.69 8.84 -1.45
N HIS A 48 6.41 8.71 -1.76
CA HIS A 48 5.33 8.97 -0.82
C HIS A 48 5.32 7.94 0.31
N PRO A 49 5.17 8.36 1.58
CA PRO A 49 5.14 7.44 2.70
C PRO A 49 3.80 6.69 2.80
N ILE A 50 3.92 5.40 3.05
CA ILE A 50 2.83 4.46 3.31
C ILE A 50 3.03 3.87 4.70
N ARG A 51 2.11 4.20 5.62
CA ARG A 51 2.09 3.59 6.94
C ARG A 51 1.50 2.19 6.86
N ILE A 52 2.28 1.18 7.24
CA ILE A 52 1.84 -0.22 7.27
C ILE A 52 1.18 -0.55 8.61
N ASP A 53 1.79 -0.10 9.71
CA ASP A 53 1.31 -0.34 11.07
C ASP A 53 1.71 0.81 12.01
N PHE A 54 1.65 0.59 13.32
CA PHE A 54 1.96 1.62 14.32
C PHE A 54 3.44 2.01 14.39
N GLU A 55 4.36 1.17 13.89
CA GLU A 55 5.81 1.38 13.88
C GLU A 55 6.35 1.58 12.46
N THR A 56 5.78 0.88 11.48
CA THR A 56 6.35 0.71 10.15
C THR A 56 5.78 1.72 9.15
N VAL A 57 6.68 2.44 8.49
CA VAL A 57 6.39 3.31 7.34
C VAL A 57 7.41 3.01 6.26
N VAL A 58 6.93 2.70 5.06
CA VAL A 58 7.74 2.44 3.86
C VAL A 58 7.34 3.40 2.76
N SER A 59 8.11 3.48 1.68
CA SER A 59 7.76 4.21 0.47
C SER A 59 6.82 3.39 -0.45
N VAL A 60 6.19 4.04 -1.43
CA VAL A 60 5.45 3.34 -2.48
C VAL A 60 6.38 2.48 -3.32
N GLU A 61 7.56 3.00 -3.66
CA GLU A 61 8.57 2.29 -4.44
C GLU A 61 8.94 0.94 -3.78
N GLU A 62 9.21 0.93 -2.48
CA GLU A 62 9.49 -0.30 -1.71
C GLU A 62 8.37 -1.35 -1.78
N ILE A 63 7.11 -0.93 -1.92
CA ILE A 63 5.99 -1.87 -2.07
C ILE A 63 5.94 -2.38 -3.52
N PHE A 64 6.18 -1.51 -4.49
CA PHE A 64 6.13 -1.84 -5.92
C PHE A 64 7.33 -2.65 -6.41
N GLU A 65 8.45 -2.71 -5.69
CA GLU A 65 9.53 -3.69 -5.92
C GLU A 65 9.03 -5.14 -5.94
N HIS A 66 7.88 -5.40 -5.31
CA HIS A 66 7.27 -6.73 -5.20
C HIS A 66 6.05 -6.93 -6.12
N VAL A 67 5.71 -5.94 -6.93
CA VAL A 67 4.59 -5.99 -7.86
C VAL A 67 5.10 -6.45 -9.21
N GLU A 68 4.68 -7.65 -9.65
CA GLU A 68 5.21 -8.25 -10.88
C GLU A 68 4.54 -7.69 -12.14
N LYS A 69 3.36 -7.10 -11.98
CA LYS A 69 2.51 -6.64 -13.08
C LYS A 69 2.87 -5.23 -13.52
N GLU A 70 3.06 -5.05 -14.82
CA GLU A 70 3.47 -3.77 -15.42
C GLU A 70 2.31 -2.80 -15.65
N GLU A 71 1.10 -3.31 -15.92
CA GLU A 71 -0.10 -2.50 -16.21
C GLU A 71 -1.34 -3.17 -15.61
N PHE A 72 -2.24 -2.37 -15.03
CA PHE A 72 -3.51 -2.80 -14.47
C PHE A 72 -4.67 -2.31 -15.33
N ALA A 73 -5.53 -3.23 -15.77
CA ALA A 73 -6.67 -2.89 -16.62
C ALA A 73 -7.76 -2.11 -15.88
N ASP A 74 -7.95 -2.39 -14.59
CA ASP A 74 -8.95 -1.76 -13.75
C ASP A 74 -8.55 -1.76 -12.25
N PHE A 75 -9.38 -1.11 -11.44
CA PHE A 75 -9.17 -0.98 -10.00
C PHE A 75 -9.18 -2.32 -9.27
N VAL A 76 -9.97 -3.28 -9.73
CA VAL A 76 -10.07 -4.61 -9.13
C VAL A 76 -8.75 -5.37 -9.33
N GLU A 77 -8.20 -5.29 -10.54
CA GLU A 77 -6.93 -5.90 -10.89
C GLU A 77 -5.77 -5.30 -10.11
N PHE A 78 -5.72 -3.97 -9.98
CA PHE A 78 -4.79 -3.26 -9.12
C PHE A 78 -4.88 -3.77 -7.67
N HIS A 79 -6.09 -3.86 -7.10
CA HIS A 79 -6.30 -4.33 -5.73
C HIS A 79 -5.86 -5.77 -5.51
N GLN A 80 -6.13 -6.65 -6.47
CA GLN A 80 -5.77 -8.06 -6.31
C GLN A 80 -4.26 -8.24 -6.30
N GLU A 81 -3.56 -7.61 -7.24
CA GLU A 81 -2.11 -7.73 -7.36
C GLU A 81 -1.39 -7.04 -6.21
N LEU A 82 -1.78 -5.80 -5.88
CA LEU A 82 -1.18 -5.08 -4.77
C LEU A 82 -1.42 -5.80 -3.43
N GLY A 83 -2.62 -6.33 -3.22
CA GLY A 83 -2.94 -7.11 -2.03
C GLY A 83 -2.12 -8.40 -1.94
N ARG A 84 -1.84 -9.06 -3.07
CA ARG A 84 -0.94 -10.23 -3.15
C ARG A 84 0.47 -9.83 -2.76
N ALA A 85 1.06 -8.84 -3.44
CA ALA A 85 2.41 -8.37 -3.20
C ALA A 85 2.63 -7.95 -1.73
N MET A 86 1.70 -7.17 -1.16
CA MET A 86 1.82 -6.74 0.24
C MET A 86 1.75 -7.90 1.24
N ARG A 87 0.91 -8.92 1.01
CA ARG A 87 0.81 -10.09 1.89
C ARG A 87 2.04 -10.98 1.81
N GLU A 88 2.56 -11.22 0.60
CA GLU A 88 3.72 -12.08 0.40
C GLU A 88 5.01 -11.47 0.98
N ASN A 89 5.04 -10.15 1.19
CA ASN A 89 6.24 -9.42 1.63
C ASN A 89 6.08 -8.76 3.01
N GLY A 90 5.13 -9.21 3.84
CA GLY A 90 5.03 -8.78 5.23
C GLY A 90 4.52 -7.36 5.45
N TYR A 91 3.95 -6.72 4.42
CA TYR A 91 3.29 -5.41 4.53
C TYR A 91 1.83 -5.51 4.95
N TRP A 92 1.49 -6.57 5.69
CA TRP A 92 0.15 -6.86 6.14
C TRP A 92 0.16 -7.19 7.63
N PHE A 93 -0.24 -6.23 8.45
CA PHE A 93 -0.15 -6.34 9.92
C PHE A 93 -1.03 -7.44 10.52
N TYR A 94 -2.13 -7.81 9.85
CA TYR A 94 -3.07 -8.81 10.36
C TYR A 94 -2.98 -10.11 9.55
N GLU A 95 -2.21 -11.08 10.02
CA GLU A 95 -2.04 -12.38 9.35
C GLU A 95 -3.05 -13.45 9.82
N GLY A 96 -4.11 -13.04 10.53
CA GLY A 96 -5.17 -13.92 11.00
C GLY A 96 -5.21 -14.07 12.53
N ALA A 97 -6.28 -14.68 13.02
CA ALA A 97 -6.50 -14.86 14.45
C ALA A 97 -5.42 -15.76 15.09
N GLU A 98 -4.82 -16.67 14.32
CA GLU A 98 -3.83 -17.65 14.78
C GLU A 98 -2.62 -16.96 15.46
N GLN A 99 -2.21 -15.77 15.01
CA GLN A 99 -1.13 -14.99 15.64
C GLN A 99 -1.45 -14.51 17.07
N PHE A 100 -2.72 -14.49 17.42
CA PHE A 100 -3.20 -14.07 18.75
C PHE A 100 -3.71 -15.25 19.59
N VAL A 101 -3.78 -16.45 19.02
CA VAL A 101 -4.34 -17.66 19.67
C VAL A 101 -3.26 -18.52 20.33
N ASP A 102 -1.97 -18.34 20.00
CA ASP A 102 -0.87 -19.13 20.58
C ASP A 102 -0.48 -18.74 22.02
N GLY A 103 -1.36 -18.01 22.69
CA GLY A 103 -1.17 -17.50 24.05
C GLY A 103 -2.32 -17.85 24.99
N SER A 104 -2.85 -19.08 24.96
CA SER A 104 -3.51 -19.75 26.11
C SER A 104 -4.09 -21.12 25.73
N ALA A 105 -3.41 -22.19 26.12
CA ALA A 105 -4.01 -23.45 26.56
C ALA A 105 -3.14 -24.11 27.63
#